data_AF-A0A7W8MSN0-F1
#
_entry.id   AF-A0A7W8MSN0-F1
#
_cell.length_a   1.000
_cell.length_b   1.000
_cell.length_c   1.000
_cell.angle_alpha   90.00
_cell.angle_beta   90.00
_cell.angle_gamma   90.00
#
_symmetry.space_group_name_H-M   'P 1'
#
loop_
_entity.id
_entity.type
_entity.pdbx_description
1 polymer ?
#
loop_
_entity_poly.entity_id
_entity_poly.type
_entity_poly.pdbx_seq_one_letter_code
_entity_poly.pdbx_strand_id
1 'polypeptide(L)'
;MSHNSSLMFIKKDATCEKGAVLKVDASSVTIAQFDKKDVTIQIQDLLQVGEGGPHNLVFSARSSWSDVIGAKPGHAEALSITKKDGTKYTGRPVSVSGTEITLKGLTRNETLAKADIATIDYIRQKPLTDTEEYLAQEAPYLLLFSPKSYVVAMGLSPTLDVRLFDVSKPEDNSQVGCNQTKSEPPLK
;
A
#
# COMPACT_ATOMS: atom_id res chain seq x y z
N MET A 1 -1.84 -17.63 19.28
CA MET A 1 -2.20 -16.38 18.57
C MET A 1 -0.98 -15.97 17.76
N SER A 2 -1.02 -16.09 16.44
CA SER A 2 0.12 -15.80 15.58
C SER A 2 -0.04 -14.38 15.04
N HIS A 3 0.88 -13.51 15.43
CA HIS A 3 0.89 -12.07 15.16
C HIS A 3 1.49 -11.75 13.80
N ASN A 4 1.23 -12.57 12.78
CA ASN A 4 1.82 -12.35 11.48
C ASN A 4 0.95 -11.35 10.71
N SER A 5 1.52 -10.17 10.41
CA SER A 5 0.88 -9.10 9.63
C SER A 5 0.48 -9.61 8.24
N SER A 6 -0.69 -10.23 8.19
CA SER A 6 -1.11 -11.01 7.04
C SER A 6 -1.50 -10.09 5.90
N LEU A 7 -0.73 -10.16 4.82
CA LEU A 7 -0.97 -9.41 3.60
C LEU A 7 -1.93 -10.17 2.69
N MET A 8 -2.74 -9.40 1.98
CA MET A 8 -3.58 -9.88 0.89
C MET A 8 -2.83 -9.68 -0.42
N PHE A 9 -2.58 -10.77 -1.15
CA PHE A 9 -1.95 -10.79 -2.46
C PHE A 9 -3.03 -11.02 -3.50
N ILE A 10 -3.30 -10.01 -4.31
CA ILE A 10 -4.28 -10.06 -5.38
C ILE A 10 -3.53 -10.32 -6.68
N LYS A 11 -3.86 -11.43 -7.35
CA LYS A 11 -3.28 -11.81 -8.65
C LYS A 11 -4.09 -11.20 -9.79
N LYS A 12 -3.49 -11.18 -10.99
CA LYS A 12 -4.12 -10.63 -12.22
C LYS A 12 -5.37 -11.39 -12.65
N ASP A 13 -5.49 -12.65 -12.29
CA ASP A 13 -6.67 -13.48 -12.52
C ASP A 13 -7.79 -13.27 -11.46
N ALA A 14 -7.63 -12.24 -10.61
CA ALA A 14 -8.50 -11.93 -9.47
C ALA A 14 -8.59 -13.02 -8.40
N THR A 15 -7.67 -13.99 -8.39
CA THR A 15 -7.46 -14.88 -7.25
C THR A 15 -6.68 -14.16 -6.15
N CYS A 16 -6.97 -14.52 -4.91
CA CYS A 16 -6.37 -13.89 -3.75
C CYS A 16 -5.73 -14.93 -2.84
N GLU A 17 -4.51 -14.64 -2.42
CA GLU A 17 -3.82 -15.41 -1.40
C GLU A 17 -3.62 -14.51 -0.19
N LYS A 18 -3.91 -15.03 1.00
CA LYS A 18 -3.66 -14.33 2.25
C LYS A 18 -2.55 -15.05 3.00
N GLY A 19 -1.54 -14.30 3.42
CA GLY A 19 -0.39 -14.90 4.08
C GLY A 19 0.65 -13.89 4.49
N ALA A 20 1.71 -14.39 5.11
CA ALA A 20 2.84 -13.59 5.53
C ALA A 20 4.02 -13.77 4.59
N VAL A 21 4.77 -12.71 4.34
CA VAL A 21 5.96 -12.79 3.47
C VAL A 21 7.06 -13.56 4.20
N LEU A 22 7.44 -14.72 3.64
CA LEU A 22 8.61 -15.47 4.09
C LEU A 22 9.87 -15.02 3.36
N LYS A 23 9.74 -14.81 2.04
CA LYS A 23 10.86 -14.47 1.16
C LYS A 23 10.40 -13.65 -0.03
N VAL A 24 11.21 -12.67 -0.41
CA VAL A 24 11.06 -11.91 -1.67
C VAL A 24 12.33 -12.11 -2.49
N ASP A 25 12.17 -12.67 -3.67
CA ASP A 25 13.21 -12.77 -4.70
C ASP A 25 12.91 -11.78 -5.83
N ALA A 26 13.83 -11.64 -6.79
CA ALA A 26 13.69 -10.70 -7.90
C ALA A 26 12.45 -10.93 -8.77
N SER A 27 11.94 -12.16 -8.84
CA SER A 27 10.80 -12.55 -9.69
C SER A 27 9.63 -13.18 -8.94
N SER A 28 9.78 -13.47 -7.64
CA SER A 28 8.76 -14.21 -6.88
C SER A 28 8.70 -13.80 -5.42
N VAL A 29 7.53 -14.00 -4.82
CA VAL A 29 7.29 -13.83 -3.39
C VAL A 29 6.75 -15.15 -2.83
N THR A 30 7.39 -15.66 -1.78
CA THR A 30 6.92 -16.83 -1.05
C THR A 30 6.19 -16.37 0.21
N ILE A 31 4.98 -16.89 0.39
CA ILE A 31 4.12 -16.55 1.51
C ILE A 31 3.80 -17.79 2.36
N ALA A 32 3.83 -17.62 3.67
CA ALA A 32 3.30 -18.57 4.63
C ALA A 32 1.79 -18.39 4.73
N GLN A 33 1.05 -19.47 4.52
CA GLN A 33 -0.40 -19.50 4.73
C GLN A 33 -0.71 -20.19 6.06
N PHE A 34 -1.67 -19.64 6.81
CA PHE A 34 -2.14 -20.29 8.04
C PHE A 34 -2.74 -21.66 7.72
N ASP A 35 -2.21 -22.71 8.36
CA ASP A 35 -2.66 -24.10 8.26
C ASP A 35 -2.63 -24.69 6.83
N LYS A 36 -1.83 -24.10 5.93
CA LYS A 36 -1.66 -24.55 4.54
C LYS A 36 -0.18 -24.54 4.16
N LYS A 37 0.13 -25.20 3.04
CA LYS A 37 1.47 -25.19 2.46
C LYS A 37 1.81 -23.78 1.96
N ASP A 38 3.06 -23.39 2.13
CA ASP A 38 3.61 -22.15 1.59
C ASP A 38 3.34 -22.04 0.08
N VAL A 39 2.94 -20.84 -0.34
CA VAL A 39 2.63 -20.52 -1.74
C VAL A 39 3.68 -19.60 -2.28
N THR A 40 4.21 -19.92 -3.46
CA THR A 40 5.10 -19.01 -4.20
C THR A 40 4.33 -18.37 -5.33
N ILE A 41 4.27 -17.04 -5.34
CA ILE A 41 3.59 -16.22 -6.32
C ILE A 41 4.64 -15.55 -7.20
N GLN A 42 4.50 -15.64 -8.52
CA GLN A 42 5.37 -14.90 -9.43
C GLN A 42 4.96 -13.42 -9.43
N ILE A 43 5.93 -12.51 -9.35
CA ILE A 43 5.68 -11.06 -9.34
C ILE A 43 4.94 -10.61 -10.60
N GLN A 44 5.19 -11.27 -11.74
CA GLN A 44 4.49 -10.98 -12.99
C GLN A 44 2.98 -11.29 -12.94
N ASP A 45 2.55 -12.19 -12.06
CA ASP A 45 1.15 -12.59 -11.89
C ASP A 45 0.47 -11.78 -10.78
N LEU A 46 1.24 -11.00 -10.02
CA LEU A 46 0.77 -10.16 -8.93
C LEU A 46 0.21 -8.84 -9.46
N LEU A 47 -0.99 -8.50 -9.04
CA LEU A 47 -1.65 -7.24 -9.37
C LEU A 47 -1.45 -6.21 -8.26
N GLN A 48 -1.78 -6.58 -7.03
CA GLN A 48 -1.68 -5.70 -5.86
C GLN A 48 -1.37 -6.49 -4.59
N VAL A 49 -0.75 -5.81 -3.62
CA VAL A 49 -0.58 -6.32 -2.25
C VAL A 49 -1.05 -5.25 -1.29
N GLY A 50 -1.86 -5.64 -0.31
CA GLY A 50 -2.37 -4.73 0.71
C GLY A 50 -2.48 -5.36 2.09
N GLU A 51 -2.49 -4.51 3.11
CA GLU A 51 -2.61 -4.90 4.51
C GLU A 51 -4.04 -4.66 5.01
N GLY A 52 -4.79 -5.73 5.35
CA GLY A 52 -6.15 -5.58 5.89
C GLY A 52 -7.20 -5.00 4.93
N GLY A 53 -6.89 -4.82 3.65
CA GLY A 53 -7.85 -4.37 2.63
C GLY A 53 -7.22 -3.63 1.44
N PRO A 54 -8.04 -3.17 0.48
CA PRO A 54 -7.57 -2.56 -0.78
C PRO A 54 -7.00 -1.14 -0.62
N HIS A 55 -7.14 -0.51 0.55
CA HIS A 55 -6.72 0.88 0.77
C HIS A 55 -5.33 1.02 1.41
N ASN A 56 -4.79 -0.05 2.00
CA ASN A 56 -3.45 -0.06 2.59
C ASN A 56 -2.47 -0.77 1.67
N LEU A 57 -2.33 -0.24 0.45
CA LEU A 57 -1.47 -0.81 -0.58
C LEU A 57 0.00 -0.78 -0.16
N VAL A 58 0.67 -1.91 -0.33
CA VAL A 58 2.12 -2.10 -0.18
C VAL A 58 2.76 -2.25 -1.55
N PHE A 59 2.01 -2.73 -2.54
CA PHE A 59 2.47 -2.90 -3.91
C PHE A 59 1.30 -2.77 -4.89
N SER A 60 1.56 -2.19 -6.05
CA SER A 60 0.64 -2.17 -7.18
C SER A 60 1.41 -2.30 -8.49
N ALA A 61 1.00 -3.23 -9.34
CA ALA A 61 1.56 -3.41 -10.68
C ALA A 61 0.87 -2.50 -11.72
N ARG A 62 -0.29 -1.93 -11.39
CA ARG A 62 -1.15 -1.15 -12.29
C ARG A 62 -0.97 0.35 -12.12
N SER A 63 -1.34 1.09 -13.16
CA SER A 63 -1.48 2.56 -13.14
C SER A 63 -2.98 2.87 -13.09
N SER A 64 -3.47 3.42 -11.98
CA SER A 64 -4.90 3.52 -11.68
C SER A 64 -5.21 4.87 -11.07
N TRP A 65 -5.99 5.69 -11.76
CA TRP A 65 -6.47 6.95 -11.18
C TRP A 65 -7.52 6.69 -10.10
N SER A 66 -8.29 5.59 -10.22
CA SER A 66 -9.18 5.16 -9.13
C SER A 66 -8.43 4.84 -7.84
N ASP A 67 -7.20 4.32 -7.92
CA ASP A 67 -6.39 4.05 -6.71
C ASP A 67 -5.92 5.37 -6.08
N VAL A 68 -5.62 6.38 -6.89
CA VAL A 68 -5.28 7.74 -6.41
C VAL A 68 -6.48 8.38 -5.70
N ILE A 69 -7.68 8.26 -6.26
CA ILE A 69 -8.92 8.75 -5.62
C ILE A 69 -9.19 7.98 -4.31
N GLY A 70 -8.95 6.68 -4.30
CA GLY A 70 -9.13 5.82 -3.14
C GLY A 70 -8.03 5.96 -2.07
N ALA A 71 -6.92 6.61 -2.38
CA ALA A 71 -5.79 6.77 -1.46
C ALA A 71 -6.16 7.72 -0.31
N LYS A 72 -5.95 7.25 0.93
CA LYS A 72 -6.23 8.02 2.15
C LYS A 72 -5.00 8.05 3.06
N PRO A 73 -3.99 8.90 2.75
CA PRO A 73 -2.76 8.95 3.53
C PRO A 73 -2.99 9.29 5.01
N GLY A 74 -2.43 8.46 5.89
CA GLY A 74 -2.36 8.67 7.33
C GLY A 74 -1.53 9.90 7.72
N HIS A 75 -1.40 10.16 9.04
CA HIS A 75 -0.79 11.38 9.56
C HIS A 75 0.66 11.62 9.08
N ALA A 76 1.42 10.53 8.94
CA ALA A 76 2.82 10.54 8.53
C ALA A 76 3.02 10.02 7.10
N GLU A 77 1.99 10.09 6.26
CA GLU A 77 1.97 9.58 4.90
C GLU A 77 1.54 10.69 3.94
N ALA A 78 1.96 10.59 2.68
CA ALA A 78 1.73 11.64 1.68
C ALA A 78 1.67 11.07 0.27
N LEU A 79 1.21 11.89 -0.69
CA LEU A 79 1.39 11.63 -2.11
C LEU A 79 2.58 12.42 -2.63
N SER A 80 3.40 11.77 -3.44
CA SER A 80 4.45 12.39 -4.24
C SER A 80 3.99 12.43 -5.69
N ILE A 81 3.87 13.63 -6.26
CA ILE A 81 3.37 13.85 -7.60
C ILE A 81 4.50 14.44 -8.44
N THR A 82 4.84 13.78 -9.54
CA THR A 82 5.80 14.30 -10.52
C THR A 82 5.03 14.72 -11.77
N LYS A 83 5.17 15.97 -12.17
CA LYS A 83 4.60 16.51 -13.42
C LYS A 83 5.43 16.08 -14.62
N LYS A 84 4.85 16.18 -15.82
CA LYS A 84 5.52 15.88 -17.10
C LYS A 84 6.72 16.78 -17.38
N ASP A 85 6.74 17.99 -16.81
CA ASP A 85 7.88 18.91 -16.87
C ASP A 85 9.01 18.55 -15.88
N GLY A 86 8.84 17.50 -15.07
CA GLY A 86 9.80 17.05 -14.06
C GLY A 86 9.61 17.68 -12.68
N THR A 87 8.71 18.66 -12.52
CA THR A 87 8.44 19.29 -11.23
C THR A 87 7.81 18.31 -10.26
N LYS A 88 8.32 18.26 -9.03
CA LYS A 88 7.85 17.35 -7.98
C LYS A 88 7.13 18.10 -6.87
N TYR A 89 5.96 17.60 -6.51
CA TYR A 89 5.14 18.05 -5.39
C TYR A 89 5.01 16.92 -4.39
N THR A 90 4.99 17.22 -3.09
CA THR A 90 4.73 16.22 -2.06
C THR A 90 3.84 16.83 -0.99
N GLY A 91 2.78 16.11 -0.63
CA GLY A 91 1.81 16.61 0.33
C GLY A 91 0.65 15.65 0.53
N ARG A 92 -0.21 15.99 1.50
CA ARG A 92 -1.42 15.22 1.78
C ARG A 92 -2.53 15.66 0.83
N PRO A 93 -3.27 14.74 0.19
CA PRO A 93 -4.40 15.12 -0.65
C PRO A 93 -5.49 15.75 0.20
N VAL A 94 -5.99 16.90 -0.24
CA VAL A 94 -7.18 17.57 0.29
C VAL A 94 -8.42 17.10 -0.48
N SER A 95 -8.28 16.98 -1.80
CA SER A 95 -9.30 16.44 -2.68
C SER A 95 -8.66 15.77 -3.89
N VAL A 96 -9.32 14.73 -4.39
CA VAL A 96 -8.97 14.06 -5.65
C VAL A 96 -10.28 13.90 -6.43
N SER A 97 -10.31 14.38 -7.66
CA SER A 97 -11.43 14.23 -8.59
C SER A 97 -11.00 13.41 -9.81
N GLY A 98 -11.89 13.21 -10.79
CA GLY A 98 -11.53 12.49 -12.02
C GLY A 98 -10.47 13.18 -12.89
N THR A 99 -10.25 14.49 -12.69
CA THR A 99 -9.40 15.31 -13.58
C THR A 99 -8.31 16.10 -12.86
N GLU A 100 -8.35 16.17 -11.54
CA GLU A 100 -7.40 16.96 -10.76
C GLU A 100 -7.21 16.41 -9.35
N ILE A 101 -6.13 16.84 -8.74
CA ILE A 101 -5.78 16.53 -7.35
C ILE A 101 -5.29 17.81 -6.67
N THR A 102 -5.79 18.07 -5.48
CA THR A 102 -5.36 19.19 -4.65
C THR A 102 -4.56 18.66 -3.48
N LEU A 103 -3.30 19.10 -3.36
CA LEU A 103 -2.43 18.80 -2.24
C LEU A 103 -2.42 19.96 -1.24
N LYS A 104 -2.32 19.62 0.05
CA LYS A 104 -2.06 20.59 1.10
C LYS A 104 -0.60 21.02 1.02
N GLY A 105 -0.35 22.26 0.64
CA GLY A 105 0.99 22.88 0.70
C GLY A 105 1.23 23.59 2.04
N LEU A 106 2.45 24.07 2.22
CA LEU A 106 2.89 24.73 3.46
C LEU A 106 2.19 26.08 3.68
N THR A 107 2.01 26.83 2.59
CA THR A 107 1.44 28.19 2.60
C THR A 107 0.07 28.25 1.94
N ARG A 108 -0.17 27.43 0.91
CA ARG A 108 -1.44 27.32 0.18
C ARG A 108 -1.64 25.91 -0.34
N ASN A 109 -2.88 25.57 -0.67
CA ASN A 109 -3.17 24.34 -1.39
C ASN A 109 -2.70 24.47 -2.85
N GLU A 110 -2.19 23.38 -3.40
CA GLU A 110 -1.71 23.30 -4.78
C GLU A 110 -2.60 22.33 -5.55
N THR A 111 -3.29 22.82 -6.58
CA THR A 111 -4.16 22.01 -7.45
C THR A 111 -3.41 21.65 -8.73
N LEU A 112 -3.38 20.36 -9.05
CA LEU A 112 -2.66 19.79 -10.18
C LEU A 112 -3.65 19.06 -11.08
N ALA A 113 -3.67 19.43 -12.37
CA ALA A 113 -4.46 18.74 -13.37
C ALA A 113 -3.84 17.37 -13.69
N LYS A 114 -4.66 16.32 -13.75
CA LYS A 114 -4.27 14.96 -14.13
C LYS A 114 -3.50 14.93 -15.46
N ALA A 115 -3.91 15.76 -16.42
CA ALA A 115 -3.28 15.86 -17.73
C ALA A 115 -1.80 16.27 -17.68
N ASP A 116 -1.38 16.99 -16.64
CA ASP A 116 0.00 17.43 -16.47
C ASP A 116 0.85 16.46 -15.64
N ILE A 117 0.23 15.45 -15.03
CA ILE A 117 0.89 14.53 -14.12
C ILE A 117 1.56 13.42 -14.92
N ALA A 118 2.82 13.13 -14.59
CA ALA A 118 3.54 11.97 -15.10
C ALA A 118 3.36 10.77 -14.17
N THR A 119 3.59 10.96 -12.87
CA THR A 119 3.54 9.86 -11.89
C THR A 119 2.98 10.31 -10.55
N ILE A 120 2.33 9.39 -9.84
CA ILE A 120 1.91 9.56 -8.45
C ILE A 120 2.36 8.35 -7.65
N ASP A 121 3.15 8.62 -6.62
CA ASP A 121 3.62 7.67 -5.63
C ASP A 121 2.92 7.94 -4.30
N TYR A 122 2.43 6.88 -3.66
CA TYR A 122 1.96 6.93 -2.29
C TYR A 122 3.11 6.62 -1.34
N ILE A 123 3.56 7.65 -0.63
CA ILE A 123 4.57 7.56 0.41
C ILE A 123 3.88 7.13 1.70
N ARG A 124 4.04 5.88 2.07
CA ARG A 124 3.44 5.31 3.28
C ARG A 124 4.49 4.88 4.29
N GLN A 125 4.07 4.71 5.54
CA GLN A 125 4.95 4.09 6.53
C GLN A 125 5.06 2.59 6.23
N LYS A 126 6.27 2.06 6.43
CA LYS A 126 6.46 0.61 6.40
C LYS A 126 5.60 -0.03 7.51
N PRO A 127 4.87 -1.13 7.22
CA PRO A 127 4.15 -1.87 8.24
C PRO A 127 5.06 -2.27 9.40
N LEU A 128 4.50 -2.31 10.60
CA LEU A 128 5.21 -2.76 11.79
C LEU A 128 5.55 -4.25 11.67
N THR A 129 6.67 -4.64 12.28
CA THR A 129 6.99 -6.07 12.46
C THR A 129 6.10 -6.69 13.53
N ASP A 130 5.93 -8.01 13.51
CA ASP A 130 5.14 -8.76 14.51
C ASP A 130 5.50 -8.41 15.96
N THR A 131 6.80 -8.26 16.25
CA THR A 131 7.29 -7.85 17.58
C THR A 131 6.85 -6.43 17.93
N GLU A 132 6.88 -5.51 16.98
CA GLU A 132 6.48 -4.11 17.19
C GLU A 132 4.97 -4.00 17.34
N GLU A 133 4.19 -4.78 16.58
CA GLU A 133 2.73 -4.86 16.72
C GLU A 133 2.33 -5.44 18.08
N TYR A 134 2.98 -6.53 18.51
CA TYR A 134 2.80 -7.10 19.84
C TYR A 134 3.10 -6.08 20.94
N LEU A 135 4.25 -5.39 20.87
CA LEU A 135 4.61 -4.37 21.87
C LEU A 135 3.61 -3.20 21.88
N ALA A 136 3.09 -2.81 20.72
CA ALA A 136 2.07 -1.77 20.64
C ALA A 136 0.75 -2.16 21.32
N GLN A 137 0.37 -3.43 21.25
CA GLN A 137 -0.87 -3.94 21.86
C GLN A 137 -0.72 -4.26 23.34
N GLU A 138 0.31 -5.04 23.70
CA GLU A 138 0.43 -5.65 25.03
C GLU A 138 1.23 -4.79 26.02
N ALA A 139 2.15 -3.96 25.53
CA ALA A 139 3.01 -3.15 26.39
C ALA A 139 3.37 -1.81 25.72
N PRO A 140 2.39 -0.95 25.39
CA PRO A 140 2.65 0.28 24.63
C PRO A 140 3.61 1.24 25.34
N TYR A 141 3.71 1.17 26.68
CA TYR A 141 4.70 1.94 27.45
C TYR A 141 6.14 1.51 27.16
N LEU A 142 6.39 0.25 26.77
CA LEU A 142 7.71 -0.21 26.35
C LEU A 142 8.11 0.33 24.98
N LEU A 143 7.15 0.76 24.14
CA LEU A 143 7.48 1.46 22.91
C LEU A 143 8.26 2.74 23.22
N LEU A 144 8.01 3.45 24.32
CA LEU A 144 8.80 4.62 24.73
C LEU A 144 10.27 4.31 24.99
N PHE A 145 10.67 3.05 25.13
CA PHE A 145 12.07 2.66 25.27
C PHE A 145 12.65 2.03 24.00
N SER A 146 11.84 1.88 22.96
CA SER A 146 12.30 1.41 21.66
C SER A 146 12.91 2.57 20.85
N PRO A 147 14.20 2.53 20.48
CA PRO A 147 14.80 3.56 19.65
C PRO A 147 14.04 3.80 18.33
N LYS A 148 13.39 2.76 17.81
CA LYS A 148 12.60 2.84 16.58
C LYS A 148 11.28 3.59 16.75
N SER A 149 10.64 3.56 17.92
CA SER A 149 9.40 4.30 18.13
C SER A 149 9.63 5.81 18.07
N TYR A 150 10.79 6.26 18.57
CA TYR A 150 11.23 7.65 18.45
C TYR A 150 11.46 8.04 16.99
N VAL A 151 12.06 7.15 16.20
CA VAL A 151 12.23 7.35 14.75
C VAL A 151 10.87 7.47 14.06
N VAL A 152 9.89 6.63 14.41
CA VAL A 152 8.51 6.73 13.90
C VAL A 152 7.84 8.04 14.33
N ALA A 153 7.92 8.39 15.61
CA ALA A 153 7.31 9.59 16.18
C ALA A 153 7.91 10.88 15.61
N MET A 154 9.20 10.89 15.29
CA MET A 154 9.89 11.99 14.61
C MET A 154 9.69 11.99 13.09
N GLY A 155 8.90 11.05 12.54
CA GLY A 155 8.67 10.95 11.09
C GLY A 155 9.90 10.51 10.29
N LEU A 156 10.91 9.94 10.95
CA LEU A 156 12.15 9.43 10.36
C LEU A 156 12.06 7.94 9.98
N SER A 157 10.88 7.34 10.12
CA SER A 157 10.67 5.94 9.74
C SER A 157 10.96 5.71 8.27
N PRO A 158 11.53 4.55 7.91
CA PRO A 158 11.65 4.15 6.52
C PRO A 158 10.25 4.14 5.89
N THR A 159 10.11 4.91 4.80
CA THR A 159 8.89 4.97 4.01
C THR A 159 8.94 3.96 2.88
N LEU A 160 7.77 3.59 2.40
CA LEU A 160 7.59 2.80 1.20
C LEU A 160 6.88 3.67 0.16
N ASP A 161 7.47 3.76 -1.03
CA ASP A 161 6.88 4.46 -2.17
C ASP A 161 6.10 3.45 -3.01
N VAL A 162 4.79 3.62 -3.07
CA VAL A 162 3.89 2.75 -3.85
C VAL A 162 3.38 3.51 -5.06
N ARG A 163 3.85 3.14 -6.25
CA ARG A 163 3.37 3.74 -7.52
C ARG A 163 1.88 3.46 -7.71
N LEU A 164 1.06 4.50 -7.66
CA LEU A 164 -0.39 4.41 -7.89
C LEU A 164 -0.75 4.75 -9.33
N PHE A 165 -0.08 5.75 -9.90
CA PHE A 165 -0.35 6.22 -11.25
C PHE A 165 0.94 6.51 -12.00
N ASP A 166 0.97 6.13 -13.27
CA ASP A 166 2.06 6.32 -14.21
C ASP A 166 1.51 6.49 -15.63
N VAL A 167 1.76 7.65 -16.23
CA VAL A 167 1.28 7.97 -17.59
C VAL A 167 1.93 7.12 -18.68
N SER A 168 3.08 6.50 -18.41
CA SER A 168 3.77 5.61 -19.36
C SER A 168 3.09 4.25 -19.50
N LYS A 169 2.17 3.91 -18.59
CA LYS A 169 1.42 2.65 -18.61
C LYS A 169 -0.04 2.91 -18.99
N PRO A 170 -0.72 1.94 -19.62
CA PRO A 170 -2.16 2.00 -19.80
C PRO A 170 -2.86 2.20 -18.44
N GLU A 171 -3.79 3.15 -18.40
CA GLU A 171 -4.60 3.37 -17.21
C GLU A 171 -5.59 2.22 -17.04
N ASP A 172 -5.52 1.54 -15.91
CA ASP A 172 -6.42 0.49 -15.50
C ASP A 172 -7.19 0.98 -14.27
N ASN A 173 -8.48 1.27 -14.45
CA ASN A 173 -9.43 1.61 -13.38
C ASN A 173 -10.42 0.48 -13.11
N SER A 174 -10.14 -0.74 -13.57
CA SER A 174 -10.99 -1.90 -13.27
C SER A 174 -11.11 -2.10 -11.76
N GLN A 175 -12.28 -2.53 -11.30
CA GLN A 175 -12.48 -2.78 -9.87
C GLN A 175 -11.55 -3.91 -9.42
N VAL A 176 -10.70 -3.63 -8.44
CA VAL A 176 -9.87 -4.65 -7.80
C VAL A 176 -10.69 -5.30 -6.70
N GLY A 177 -10.86 -6.61 -6.80
CA GLY A 177 -11.56 -7.40 -5.81
C GLY A 177 -11.16 -8.87 -5.92
N CYS A 178 -11.25 -9.58 -4.80
CA CYS A 178 -11.11 -11.02 -4.79
C CYS A 178 -12.41 -11.62 -5.31
N ASN A 179 -12.34 -12.39 -6.39
CA ASN A 179 -13.46 -13.26 -6.75
C ASN A 179 -13.64 -14.26 -5.61
N GLN A 180 -14.64 -14.06 -4.76
CA GLN A 180 -15.00 -15.03 -3.72
C GLN A 180 -15.51 -16.30 -4.40
N THR A 181 -14.59 -17.18 -4.79
CA THR A 181 -14.93 -18.50 -5.29
C THR A 181 -14.46 -19.52 -4.26
N LYS A 182 -15.42 -19.96 -3.43
CA LYS A 182 -15.38 -21.07 -2.47
C LYS A 182 -14.45 -20.93 -1.25
N SER A 183 -14.91 -20.22 -0.22
CA SER A 183 -14.68 -20.66 1.15
C SER A 183 -15.83 -21.60 1.56
N GLU A 184 -15.50 -22.88 1.71
CA GLU A 184 -16.07 -23.96 2.56
C GLU A 184 -17.53 -23.85 3.08
N PRO A 185 -18.35 -24.92 2.95
CA PRO A 185 -19.74 -24.91 3.44
C PRO A 185 -19.80 -24.85 4.99
N PRO A 186 -20.92 -24.37 5.57
CA PRO A 186 -21.07 -24.30 7.01
C PRO A 186 -21.00 -25.70 7.62
N LEU A 187 -20.19 -25.84 8.66
CA LEU A 187 -20.21 -27.00 9.55
C LEU A 187 -21.65 -27.22 10.04
N LYS A 188 -22.17 -28.43 9.80
CA LYS A 188 -23.36 -28.96 10.47
C LYS A 188 -22.96 -29.56 11.81
#